data_AF-A0A251VGQ9-F1
#
_entry.id   AF-A0A251VGQ9-F1
#
_cell.length_a   1.000
_cell.length_b   1.000
_cell.length_c   1.000
_cell.angle_alpha   90.00
_cell.angle_beta   90.00
_cell.angle_gamma   90.00
#
_symmetry.space_group_name_H-M   'P 1'
#
loop_
_entity.id
_entity.type
_entity.pdbx_description
1 polymer ?
#
loop_
_entity_poly.entity_id
_entity_poly.type
_entity_poly.pdbx_seq_one_letter_code
_entity_poly.pdbx_strand_id
1 'polypeptide(L)' 'MGIIATSFSFMLGAACGIYVAQNYNVPNINNLYKTGLVMVKSYEENYRKPKTSRDGEDGDRNGK' A
#
# COMPACT_ATOMS: atom_id res chain seq x y z
N MET A 1 -21.70 -4.92 29.33
CA MET A 1 -20.81 -3.77 29.60
C MET A 1 -19.48 -4.01 28.89
N GLY A 2 -19.29 -3.60 27.63
CA GLY A 2 -18.06 -4.00 26.92
C GLY A 2 -17.68 -3.14 25.74
N ILE A 3 -18.64 -2.79 24.88
CA ILE A 3 -18.35 -2.04 23.65
C ILE A 3 -17.99 -0.58 23.94
N ILE A 4 -18.77 0.13 24.77
CA ILE A 4 -18.44 1.52 25.12
C ILE A 4 -17.09 1.63 25.84
N ALA A 5 -16.80 0.72 26.79
CA ALA A 5 -15.55 0.74 27.54
C ALA A 5 -14.33 0.44 26.66
N THR A 6 -14.43 -0.56 25.76
CA THR A 6 -13.34 -0.86 24.83
C THR A 6 -13.16 0.25 23.79
N SER A 7 -14.25 0.83 23.28
CA SER A 7 -14.18 1.97 22.35
C SER A 7 -13.54 3.19 22.99
N PHE A 8 -13.83 3.46 24.27
CA PHE A 8 -13.20 4.55 25.01
C PHE A 8 -11.70 4.30 25.20
N SER A 9 -11.30 3.09 25.63
CA SER A 9 -9.89 2.71 25.75
C SER A 9 -9.15 2.76 24.41
N PHE A 10 -9.81 2.38 23.32
CA PHE A 10 -9.26 2.49 21.97
C PHE A 10 -9.07 3.94 21.53
N MET A 11 -10.07 4.81 21.74
CA MET A 11 -9.96 6.24 21.47
C MET A 11 -8.89 6.91 22.32
N LEU A 12 -8.80 6.55 23.61
CA LEU A 12 -7.77 7.08 24.51
C LEU A 12 -6.37 6.64 24.08
N GLY A 13 -6.22 5.37 23.68
CA GLY A 13 -4.98 4.84 23.12
C GLY A 13 -4.60 5.51 21.80
N ALA A 14 -5.56 5.75 20.90
CA ALA A 14 -5.35 6.47 19.66
C ALA A 14 -4.95 7.94 19.90
N ALA A 15 -5.62 8.63 20.82
CA ALA A 15 -5.30 10.01 21.20
C ALA A 15 -3.91 10.11 21.85
N CYS A 16 -3.55 9.18 22.74
CA CYS A 16 -2.19 9.08 23.29
C CYS A 16 -1.16 8.81 22.19
N GLY A 17 -1.45 7.92 21.24
CA GLY A 17 -0.57 7.66 20.09
C GLY A 17 -0.36 8.89 19.22
N ILE A 18 -1.42 9.65 18.94
CA ILE A 18 -1.34 10.92 18.20
C ILE A 18 -0.52 11.95 18.99
N TYR A 19 -0.73 12.06 20.30
CA TYR A 19 0.03 12.97 21.17
C TYR A 19 1.53 12.64 21.16
N VAL A 20 1.87 11.35 21.27
CA VAL A 20 3.25 10.88 21.15
C VAL A 20 3.81 11.18 19.76
N ALA A 21 3.08 10.90 18.68
CA ALA A 21 3.51 11.20 17.31
C ALA A 21 3.70 12.71 17.04
N GLN A 22 3.01 13.57 17.79
CA GLN A 22 3.23 15.02 17.75
C GLN A 22 4.38 15.47 18.66
N ASN A 23 4.56 14.84 19.81
CA ASN A 23 5.56 15.21 20.83
C ASN A 23 6.96 14.63 20.53
N TYR A 24 7.05 13.57 19.75
CA TYR A 24 8.27 13.22 19.03
C TYR A 24 8.23 14.01 17.74
N ASN A 25 9.20 14.89 17.53
CA ASN A 25 9.39 15.62 16.29
C ASN A 25 9.76 14.62 15.19
N VAL A 26 8.80 13.82 14.71
CA VAL A 26 9.04 12.74 13.76
C VAL A 26 9.51 13.42 12.48
N PRO A 27 10.79 13.30 12.11
CA PRO A 27 11.31 14.01 10.95
C PRO A 27 10.60 13.48 9.71
N ASN A 28 9.70 14.31 9.19
CA ASN A 28 9.09 14.23 7.87
C ASN A 28 8.63 12.83 7.44
N ILE A 29 7.50 12.37 7.97
CA ILE A 29 6.73 11.23 7.47
C ILE A 29 6.46 11.35 5.96
N ASN A 30 6.47 12.59 5.44
CA ASN A 30 6.42 12.91 4.01
C ASN A 30 7.53 12.23 3.20
N ASN A 31 8.74 12.12 3.74
CA ASN A 31 9.84 11.41 3.10
C ASN A 31 9.61 9.89 3.10
N LEU A 32 9.11 9.32 4.19
CA LEU A 32 8.74 7.90 4.25
C LEU A 32 7.63 7.59 3.25
N TYR A 33 6.62 8.46 3.13
CA TYR A 33 5.54 8.30 2.17
C TYR A 33 6.05 8.38 0.73
N LYS A 34 6.91 9.35 0.41
CA LYS A 34 7.54 9.48 -0.92
C LYS A 34 8.39 8.25 -1.26
N THR A 35 9.22 7.77 -0.33
CA THR A 35 10.01 6.55 -0.53
C THR A 35 9.13 5.31 -0.67
N GLY A 36 8.05 5.22 0.11
CA GLY A 36 7.06 4.14 -0.01
C GLY A 36 6.35 4.13 -1.36
N LEU A 37 5.97 5.30 -1.88
CA LEU A 37 5.33 5.43 -3.20
C LEU A 37 6.30 5.03 -4.33
N VAL A 38 7.56 5.46 -4.24
CA VAL A 38 8.60 5.03 -5.17
C VAL A 38 8.83 3.52 -5.07
N MET A 39 8.89 2.96 -3.85
CA MET A 39 9.12 1.54 -3.63
C MET A 39 7.94 0.69 -4.13
N VAL A 40 6.70 1.15 -3.95
CA VAL A 40 5.50 0.52 -4.54
C VAL A 40 5.58 0.56 -6.06
N LYS A 41 5.94 1.70 -6.66
CA LYS A 41 6.07 1.80 -8.11
C LYS A 41 7.20 0.90 -8.64
N SER A 42 8.33 0.85 -7.96
CA SER A 42 9.42 -0.06 -8.29
C SER A 42 8.99 -1.53 -8.12
N TYR A 43 8.20 -1.86 -7.09
CA TYR A 43 7.66 -3.20 -6.91
C TYR A 43 6.66 -3.54 -8.01
N GLU A 44 5.76 -2.61 -8.36
CA GLU A 44 4.83 -2.75 -9.46
C GLU A 44 5.56 -2.92 -10.79
N GLU A 45 6.60 -2.14 -11.09
CA GLU A 45 7.40 -2.26 -12.31
C GLU A 45 8.21 -3.55 -12.35
N ASN A 46 8.77 -4.01 -11.23
CA ASN A 46 9.52 -5.28 -11.16
C ASN A 46 8.60 -6.51 -11.23
N TYR A 47 7.37 -6.42 -10.70
CA TYR A 47 6.41 -7.54 -10.68
C TYR A 47 5.37 -7.49 -11.80
N ARG A 48 5.30 -6.38 -12.54
CA ARG A 48 4.53 -6.29 -13.77
C ARG A 48 5.15 -7.24 -14.78
N LYS A 49 4.44 -8.34 -15.04
CA LYS A 49 4.78 -9.25 -16.13
C LYS A 49 5.10 -8.39 -17.37
N PRO A 50 6.25 -8.58 -18.04
CA PRO A 50 6.50 -7.91 -19.30
C PRO A 50 5.26 -8.17 -20.16
N LYS A 51 4.66 -7.10 -20.70
CA LYS A 51 3.64 -7.28 -21.73
C LYS A 51 4.28 -8.21 -22.72
N THR A 52 3.71 -9.40 -22.86
CA THR A 52 4.09 -10.28 -23.95
C THR A 52 3.82 -9.48 -25.22
N SER A 53 4.89 -8.95 -25.81
CA SER A 53 4.95 -8.71 -27.24
C SER A 53 4.99 -10.09 -27.88
N ARG A 54 3.86 -10.78 -27.80
CA ARG A 54 3.50 -11.90 -28.67
C ARG A 54 2.02 -11.68 -28.91
N ASP A 55 1.65 -11.10 -30.03
CA ASP A 55 1.72 -11.84 -31.29
C ASP A 55 1.13 -13.24 -31.07
N GLY A 56 -0.20 -13.28 -31.18
CA GLY A 56 -0.93 -14.51 -31.38
C GLY A 56 -1.30 -14.62 -32.85
N GLU A 57 -0.38 -14.33 -33.77
CA GLU A 57 -0.35 -14.99 -35.08
C GLU A 57 -0.02 -16.48 -34.87
N ASP A 58 -0.98 -17.26 -34.36
CA ASP A 58 -0.93 -18.73 -34.41
C ASP A 58 -2.37 -19.26 -34.41
N GLY A 59 -2.96 -19.24 -35.61
CA GLY A 59 -4.28 -19.77 -35.91
C GLY A 59 -4.46 -20.05 -37.40
N ASP A 60 -3.40 -20.49 -38.07
CA ASP A 60 -3.48 -21.02 -39.44
C ASP A 60 -3.97 -22.49 -39.42
N ARG A 61 -5.00 -22.74 -40.24
CA ARG A 61 -5.52 -24.02 -40.77
C ARG A 61 -6.42 -24.93 -39.91
N ASN A 62 -7.70 -24.94 -40.31
CA ASN A 62 -8.55 -26.08 -40.77
C ASN A 62 -9.92 -26.09 -40.05
N GLY A 63 -11.09 -26.23 -40.69
CA GLY A 63 -11.38 -26.70 -42.03
C GLY A 63 -12.79 -26.37 -42.51
N LYS A 64 -12.92 -26.54 -43.83
CA LYS A 64 -14.14 -26.58 -44.62
C LYS A 64 -14.61 -28.03 -44.71
#